data_AF-A0A0G0AXX6-F1
#
_entry.id   AF-A0A0G0AXX6-F1
#
_cell.length_a   1.000
_cell.length_b   1.000
_cell.length_c   1.000
_cell.angle_alpha   90.00
_cell.angle_beta   90.00
_cell.angle_gamma   90.00
#
_symmetry.space_group_name_H-M   'P 1'
#
loop_
_entity.id
_entity.type
_entity.pdbx_description
1 polymer ?
#
loop_
_entity_poly.entity_id
_entity_poly.type
_entity_poly.pdbx_seq_one_letter_code
_entity_poly.pdbx_strand_id
1 'polypeptide(L)' 'MKQKIEQINNNVEDPLLQEVFDYLHKFDFHLALFIQRKFKIGFSRAERILKQIEAKKLINLL' A
#
# COMPACT_ATOMS: atom_id res chain seq x y z
N MET A 1 -13.92 -16.41 18.56
CA MET A 1 -13.49 -15.54 17.44
C MET A 1 -12.02 -15.19 17.65
N LYS A 2 -11.10 -16.02 17.13
CA LYS A 2 -9.66 -15.76 17.21
C LYS A 2 -9.32 -14.82 16.06
N GLN A 3 -9.45 -13.51 16.27
CA GLN A 3 -8.65 -12.54 15.53
C GLN A 3 -7.20 -12.78 15.98
N LYS A 4 -6.61 -13.86 15.45
CA LYS A 4 -5.17 -14.03 15.43
C LYS A 4 -4.72 -12.86 14.58
N ILE A 5 -4.30 -11.80 15.26
CA ILE A 5 -3.57 -10.68 14.70
C ILE A 5 -2.60 -11.33 13.74
N GLU A 6 -2.90 -11.23 12.45
CA GLU A 6 -1.94 -11.52 11.43
C GLU A 6 -0.88 -10.48 11.70
N GLN A 7 0.13 -10.87 12.48
CA GLN A 7 1.48 -10.37 12.34
C GLN A 7 1.89 -10.79 10.93
N ILE A 8 1.28 -10.14 9.94
CA ILE A 8 1.71 -10.15 8.56
C ILE A 8 3.14 -9.68 8.68
N ASN A 9 4.07 -10.43 8.09
CA ASN A 9 5.46 -10.05 7.91
C ASN A 9 5.53 -8.69 7.17
N ASN A 10 5.25 -7.60 7.88
CA ASN A 10 5.10 -6.23 7.40
C ASN A 10 6.40 -5.44 7.54
N ASN A 11 7.49 -6.08 7.99
CA ASN A 11 8.78 -5.40 8.14
C ASN A 11 9.57 -5.28 6.83
N VAL A 12 9.13 -5.93 5.75
CA VAL A 12 9.76 -5.76 4.44
C VAL A 12 8.88 -4.84 3.62
N GLU A 13 9.38 -3.62 3.42
CA GLU A 13 8.81 -2.63 2.52
C GLU A 13 8.71 -3.22 1.10
N ASP A 14 7.56 -3.06 0.44
CA ASP A 14 7.44 -3.55 -0.93
C ASP A 14 8.41 -2.76 -1.84
N PRO A 15 9.20 -3.39 -2.72
CA PRO A 15 10.17 -2.67 -3.55
C PRO A 15 9.55 -1.59 -4.44
N LEU A 16 8.26 -1.70 -4.75
CA LEU A 16 7.54 -0.71 -5.55
C LEU A 16 6.96 0.45 -4.71
N LEU A 17 7.16 0.49 -3.39
CA LEU A 17 6.44 1.43 -2.53
C LEU A 17 6.64 2.88 -2.94
N GLN A 18 7.89 3.30 -3.16
CA GLN A 18 8.21 4.67 -3.53
C GLN A 18 7.61 5.04 -4.89
N GLU A 19 7.77 4.19 -5.91
CA GLU A 19 7.21 4.45 -7.24
C GLU A 19 5.68 4.53 -7.22
N VAL A 20 5.04 3.69 -6.42
CA VAL A 20 3.58 3.71 -6.26
C VAL A 20 3.13 4.97 -5.52
N PHE A 21 3.86 5.40 -4.50
CA PHE A 21 3.60 6.66 -3.79
C PHE A 21 3.64 7.85 -4.75
N ASP A 22 4.71 7.96 -5.56
CA ASP A 22 4.87 9.05 -6.53
C ASP A 22 3.80 9.02 -7.63
N TYR A 23 3.40 7.81 -8.06
CA TYR A 23 2.31 7.65 -9.01
C TYR A 23 0.96 8.10 -8.44
N LEU A 24 0.67 7.71 -7.19
CA LEU A 24 -0.59 7.99 -6.52
C LEU A 24 -0.77 9.48 -6.17
N HIS A 25 0.33 10.24 -6.01
CA HIS A 25 0.31 11.68 -5.80
C HIS A 25 -0.37 12.49 -6.92
N LYS A 26 -0.66 11.87 -8.08
CA LYS A 26 -1.36 12.48 -9.22
C LYS A 26 -2.88 12.42 -9.10
N PHE A 27 -3.41 11.74 -8.07
CA PHE A 27 -4.83 11.50 -7.90
C PHE A 27 -5.30 12.04 -6.54
N ASP A 28 -6.53 12.55 -6.49
CA ASP A 28 -7.14 13.03 -5.25
C ASP A 28 -7.47 11.90 -4.26
N PHE A 29 -7.54 10.66 -4.75
CA PHE A 29 -7.84 9.47 -3.96
C PHE A 29 -6.99 8.28 -4.41
N HIS A 30 -6.59 7.43 -3.46
CA HIS A 30 -5.76 6.27 -3.73
C HIS A 30 -6.62 5.00 -3.82
N LEU A 31 -6.53 4.28 -4.94
CA LEU A 31 -7.17 2.98 -5.10
C LEU A 31 -6.17 1.91 -5.50
N ALA A 32 -6.29 0.74 -4.87
CA ALA A 32 -5.49 -0.45 -5.22
C ALA A 32 -5.66 -0.84 -6.70
N LEU A 33 -6.82 -0.60 -7.29
CA LEU A 33 -7.08 -0.84 -8.72
C LEU A 33 -6.14 -0.02 -9.64
N PHE A 34 -5.83 1.22 -9.27
CA PHE A 34 -4.91 2.06 -10.05
C PHE A 34 -3.49 1.51 -10.00
N ILE A 35 -3.07 1.04 -8.83
CA ILE A 35 -1.76 0.41 -8.63
C ILE A 35 -1.68 -0.89 -9.44
N GLN A 36 -2.69 -1.75 -9.30
CA GLN A 36 -2.80 -3.03 -10.00
C GLN A 36 -2.63 -2.85 -11.51
N ARG A 37 -3.40 -1.92 -12.11
CA ARG A 37 -3.39 -1.68 -13.56
C ARG A 37 -2.08 -1.04 -14.04
N LYS A 38 -1.53 -0.08 -13.30
CA LYS A 38 -0.31 0.64 -13.69
C LYS A 38 0.94 -0.23 -13.59
N PHE A 39 1.09 -0.98 -12.51
CA PHE A 39 2.30 -1.75 -12.20
C PHE A 39 2.20 -3.23 -12.57
N LYS A 40 1.05 -3.67 -13.11
CA LYS A 40 0.80 -5.06 -13.56
C LYS A 40 1.09 -6.10 -12.47
N ILE A 41 0.66 -5.82 -11.25
CA ILE A 41 0.79 -6.70 -10.08
C ILE A 41 -0.57 -7.28 -9.68
N GLY A 42 -0.56 -8.34 -8.87
CA GLY A 42 -1.80 -8.91 -8.31
C GLY A 42 -2.48 -7.96 -7.31
N PHE A 43 -3.81 -8.04 -7.23
CA PHE A 43 -4.62 -7.15 -6.39
C PHE A 43 -4.19 -7.16 -4.91
N SER A 44 -3.94 -8.34 -4.34
CA SER A 44 -3.49 -8.46 -2.94
C SER A 44 -2.17 -7.74 -2.67
N ARG A 45 -1.23 -7.73 -3.63
CA ARG A 45 0.02 -6.97 -3.51
C ARG A 45 -0.24 -5.47 -3.59
N ALA A 46 -1.11 -5.04 -4.51
CA ALA A 46 -1.50 -3.64 -4.63
C ALA A 46 -2.17 -3.11 -3.34
N GLU A 47 -3.07 -3.87 -2.73
CA GLU A 47 -3.68 -3.52 -1.44
C GLU A 47 -2.64 -3.44 -0.31
N ARG A 48 -1.68 -4.36 -0.26
CA ARG A 48 -0.61 -4.32 0.73
C ARG A 48 0.25 -3.06 0.61
N ILE A 49 0.62 -2.70 -0.62
CA ILE A 49 1.37 -1.47 -0.90
C ILE A 49 0.56 -0.24 -0.47
N LEU A 50 -0.73 -0.20 -0.82
CA LEU A 50 -1.61 0.89 -0.44
C LEU A 50 -1.69 1.06 1.08
N LYS A 51 -1.85 -0.04 1.83
CA LYS A 51 -1.84 -0.02 3.31
C LYS A 51 -0.51 0.48 3.88
N GLN A 52 0.62 0.14 3.27
CA GLN A 52 1.94 0.67 3.67
C GLN A 52 2.02 2.20 3.46
N ILE A 53 1.47 2.71 2.35
CA ILE A 53 1.40 4.16 2.08
C ILE A 53 0.52 4.88 3.09
N GLU A 54 -0.67 4.35 3.37
CA GLU A 54 -1.60 4.93 4.35
C GLU A 54 -1.00 4.96 5.75
N ALA A 55 -0.33 3.88 6.17
CA ALA A 55 0.37 3.82 7.44
C ALA A 55 1.48 4.88 7.54
N LYS A 56 2.29 5.07 6.49
CA LYS A 56 3.33 6.13 6.44
C LYS A 56 2.74 7.54 6.46
N LYS A 57 1.60 7.77 5.78
CA LYS A 57 0.91 9.07 5.82
C LYS A 57 0.38 9.40 7.21
N LEU A 58 -0.16 8.42 7.93
CA LEU A 58 -0.64 8.60 9.31
C LEU A 58 0.51 8.97 10.27
N ILE A 59 1.68 8.35 10.12
CA ILE A 59 2.86 8.66 10.94
C ILE A 59 3.34 10.11 10.70
N ASN A 60 3.32 10.59 9.46
CA ASN A 60 3.74 11.96 9.14
C ASN A 60 2.71 13.04 9.53
N LEU A 61 1.48 12.65 9.90
CA LEU A 61 0.41 13.57 10.32
C LEU A 61 0.35 13.76 11.85
N LEU A 62 1.10 12.94 12.60
CA LEU A 62 1.25 12.98 14.06
C LEU A 62 2.57 13.66 14.45
#